data_AF-A0A3N9V338-F1
#
_entry.id   AF-A0A3N9V338-F1
#
_cell.length_a   1.000
_cell.length_b   1.000
_cell.length_c   1.000
_cell.angle_alpha   90.00
_cell.angle_beta   90.00
_cell.angle_gamma   90.00
#
_symmetry.space_group_name_H-M   'P 1'
#
loop_
_entity.id
_entity.type
_entity.pdbx_description
1 polymer ?
#
loop_
_entity_poly.entity_id
_entity_poly.type
_entity_poly.pdbx_seq_one_letter_code
_entity_poly.pdbx_strand_id
1 'polypeptide(L)'
;MTSINPSERYLPGNDGQFAVKPSESSRKLQEVGADCFLLVERIKAHEAVVAMTSYQLLVRLFNEQCVVASSDSGETVTIRQNKDVPSSSLQSPSDPDAGYSGHKGKGYQMQVMETYSPDKSQPDLITHINVEAAHESDAHALLPAIDSAAARELSPTELLADSL
;
A
#
# COMPACT_ATOMS: atom_id res chain seq x y z
N MET A 1 32.60 -15.02 -8.35
CA MET A 1 31.22 -14.61 -8.00
C MET A 1 30.34 -15.01 -9.17
N THR A 2 29.52 -16.04 -9.01
CA THR A 2 28.59 -16.50 -10.04
C THR A 2 27.56 -15.40 -10.24
N SER A 3 27.63 -14.70 -11.37
CA SER A 3 26.57 -13.80 -11.80
C SER A 3 25.33 -14.67 -12.01
N ILE A 4 24.44 -14.70 -11.03
CA ILE A 4 23.17 -15.42 -11.17
C ILE A 4 22.37 -14.59 -12.17
N ASN A 5 22.18 -15.14 -13.37
CA ASN A 5 21.31 -14.55 -14.35
C ASN A 5 19.88 -14.60 -13.80
N PRO A 6 19.20 -13.47 -13.53
CA PRO A 6 17.85 -13.48 -12.98
C PRO A 6 16.90 -14.32 -13.83
N SER A 7 17.14 -14.41 -15.15
CA SER A 7 16.25 -15.09 -16.09
C SER A 7 15.94 -16.55 -15.73
N GLU A 8 16.89 -17.30 -15.14
CA GLU A 8 16.65 -18.70 -14.76
C GLU A 8 15.74 -18.84 -13.55
N ARG A 9 15.78 -17.86 -12.63
CA ARG A 9 15.01 -17.87 -11.38
C ARG A 9 13.51 -17.76 -11.64
N TYR A 10 13.10 -17.01 -12.66
CA TYR A 10 11.71 -16.69 -13.00
C TYR A 10 11.12 -17.56 -14.14
N LEU A 11 11.76 -18.68 -14.47
CA LEU A 11 11.24 -19.58 -15.51
C LEU A 11 9.96 -20.31 -15.06
N PRO A 12 9.04 -20.62 -16.00
CA PRO A 12 7.86 -21.44 -15.71
C PRO A 12 8.23 -22.81 -15.12
N GLY A 13 7.49 -23.27 -14.11
CA GLY A 13 7.73 -24.54 -13.42
C GLY A 13 8.44 -24.43 -12.06
N ASN A 14 8.74 -23.20 -11.63
CA ASN A 14 9.33 -22.89 -10.32
C ASN A 14 8.26 -22.36 -9.33
N ASP A 15 7.12 -23.05 -9.28
CA ASP A 15 5.97 -22.64 -8.47
C ASP A 15 6.34 -22.66 -6.97
N GLY A 16 6.30 -21.49 -6.32
CA GLY A 16 6.69 -21.32 -4.92
C GLY A 16 8.04 -20.66 -4.68
N GLN A 17 8.72 -20.10 -5.69
CA GLN A 17 10.05 -19.45 -5.50
C GLN A 17 10.10 -18.34 -4.45
N PHE A 18 8.95 -17.76 -4.09
CA PHE A 18 8.81 -16.73 -3.06
C PHE A 18 8.25 -17.25 -1.73
N ALA A 19 7.76 -18.50 -1.71
CA ALA A 19 7.34 -19.20 -0.50
C ALA A 19 8.58 -19.83 0.15
N VAL A 20 9.33 -19.01 0.88
CA VAL A 20 10.54 -19.43 1.59
C VAL A 20 10.28 -19.61 3.08
N LYS A 21 11.14 -20.37 3.77
CA LYS A 21 11.08 -20.48 5.23
C LYS A 21 11.37 -19.12 5.88
N PRO A 22 10.85 -18.84 7.09
CA PRO A 22 11.14 -17.59 7.79
C PRO A 22 12.64 -17.30 7.94
N SER A 23 13.46 -18.33 8.17
CA SER A 23 14.93 -18.21 8.27
C SER A 23 15.62 -17.76 6.97
N GLU A 24 14.95 -17.87 5.83
CA GLU A 24 15.47 -17.52 4.51
C GLU A 24 14.86 -16.24 3.95
N SER A 25 13.84 -15.70 4.62
CA SER A 25 13.07 -14.52 4.19
C SER A 25 13.96 -13.31 3.92
N SER A 26 14.83 -12.93 4.85
CA SER A 26 15.71 -11.77 4.69
C SER A 26 16.67 -11.91 3.49
N ARG A 27 17.25 -13.09 3.30
CA ARG A 27 18.11 -13.38 2.15
C ARG A 27 17.32 -13.27 0.85
N LYS A 28 16.12 -13.86 0.81
CA LYS A 28 15.27 -13.84 -0.37
C LYS A 28 14.80 -12.42 -0.72
N LEU A 29 14.43 -11.62 0.27
CA LEU A 29 14.07 -10.22 0.07
C LEU A 29 15.23 -9.44 -0.53
N GLN A 30 16.44 -9.62 -0.01
CA GLN A 30 17.64 -8.98 -0.54
C GLN A 30 17.94 -9.37 -2.00
N GLU A 31 17.77 -10.65 -2.35
CA GLU A 31 17.90 -11.13 -3.74
C GLU A 31 16.86 -10.47 -4.65
N VAL A 32 15.59 -10.43 -4.24
CA VAL A 32 14.50 -9.84 -5.02
C VAL A 32 14.68 -8.32 -5.17
N GLY A 33 15.16 -7.62 -4.13
CA GLY A 33 15.47 -6.19 -4.22
C GLY A 33 16.57 -5.90 -5.24
N ALA A 34 17.61 -6.72 -5.29
CA ALA A 34 18.67 -6.62 -6.29
C ALA A 34 18.14 -6.89 -7.72
N ASP A 35 17.25 -7.88 -7.88
CA ASP A 35 16.60 -8.17 -9.16
C ASP A 35 15.71 -6.99 -9.62
N CYS A 36 14.95 -6.38 -8.71
CA CYS A 36 14.15 -5.17 -8.98
C CYS A 36 15.02 -4.01 -9.46
N PHE A 37 16.13 -3.74 -8.77
CA PHE A 37 17.08 -2.70 -9.17
C PHE A 37 17.61 -2.93 -10.58
N LEU A 38 18.05 -4.17 -10.87
CA LEU A 38 18.57 -4.54 -12.18
C LEU A 38 17.52 -4.32 -13.29
N LEU A 39 16.26 -4.67 -13.05
CA LEU A 39 15.17 -4.46 -13.99
C LEU A 39 14.90 -2.97 -14.22
N VAL A 40 14.80 -2.19 -13.13
CA VAL A 40 14.59 -0.73 -13.20
C VAL A 40 15.71 -0.07 -14.02
N GLU A 41 16.97 -0.39 -13.71
CA GLU A 41 18.15 0.21 -14.33
C GLU A 41 18.35 -0.19 -15.79
N ARG A 42 18.04 -1.43 -16.17
CA ARG A 42 18.16 -1.87 -17.57
C ARG A 42 17.08 -1.29 -18.45
N ILE A 43 15.87 -1.11 -17.91
CA ILE A 43 14.69 -0.75 -18.70
C ILE A 43 14.51 0.77 -18.79
N LYS A 44 15.12 1.57 -17.90
CA LYS A 44 14.94 3.04 -17.84
C LYS A 44 15.24 3.80 -19.14
N ALA A 45 16.02 3.22 -20.06
CA ALA A 45 16.34 3.83 -21.35
C ALA A 45 15.26 3.60 -22.43
N HIS A 46 14.24 2.77 -22.17
CA HIS A 46 13.20 2.43 -23.13
C HIS A 46 11.91 3.20 -22.84
N GLU A 47 11.75 4.37 -23.46
CA GLU A 47 10.64 5.31 -23.21
C GLU A 47 9.25 4.65 -23.24
N ALA A 48 8.99 3.78 -24.23
CA ALA A 48 7.71 3.09 -24.35
C ALA A 48 7.38 2.20 -23.14
N VAL A 49 8.40 1.58 -22.52
CA VAL A 49 8.22 0.74 -21.33
C VAL A 49 8.13 1.60 -20.07
N VAL A 50 8.91 2.68 -20.00
CA VAL A 50 8.87 3.63 -18.89
C VAL A 50 7.49 4.29 -18.74
N ALA A 51 6.77 4.48 -19.85
CA ALA A 51 5.41 4.98 -19.85
C ALA A 51 4.37 3.97 -19.32
N MET A 52 4.71 2.69 -19.17
CA MET A 52 3.78 1.67 -18.68
C MET A 52 3.56 1.79 -17.18
N THR A 53 2.30 1.73 -16.74
CA THR A 53 1.93 1.73 -15.32
C THR A 53 2.64 0.62 -14.54
N SER A 54 2.81 -0.56 -15.12
CA SER A 54 3.52 -1.68 -14.47
C SER A 54 4.99 -1.35 -14.15
N TYR A 55 5.69 -0.64 -15.05
CA TYR A 55 7.05 -0.19 -14.79
C TYR A 55 7.09 0.89 -13.71
N GLN A 56 6.17 1.86 -13.77
CA GLN A 56 6.07 2.91 -12.76
C GLN A 56 5.79 2.35 -11.36
N LEU A 57 4.95 1.32 -11.26
CA LEU A 57 4.69 0.60 -10.00
C LEU A 57 5.91 -0.17 -9.51
N LEU A 58 6.70 -0.79 -10.41
CA LEU A 58 7.96 -1.43 -10.04
C LEU A 58 8.96 -0.41 -9.48
N VAL A 59 9.08 0.77 -10.10
CA VAL A 59 9.94 1.86 -9.62
C VAL A 59 9.46 2.37 -8.25
N ARG A 60 8.15 2.57 -8.07
CA ARG A 60 7.55 2.95 -6.78
C ARG A 60 7.89 1.93 -5.71
N LEU A 61 7.58 0.65 -5.95
CA LEU A 61 7.89 -0.46 -5.05
C LEU A 61 9.37 -0.45 -4.66
N PHE A 62 10.26 -0.33 -5.65
CA PHE A 62 11.69 -0.33 -5.42
C PHE A 62 12.12 0.82 -4.49
N ASN A 63 11.69 2.05 -4.78
CA ASN A 63 12.06 3.22 -4.00
C ASN A 63 11.51 3.18 -2.56
N GLU A 64 10.31 2.63 -2.39
CA GLU A 64 9.65 2.50 -1.08
C GLU A 64 10.21 1.36 -0.22
N GLN A 65 10.75 0.30 -0.83
CA GLN A 65 11.21 -0.91 -0.12
C GLN A 65 12.74 -1.03 -0.05
N CYS A 66 13.47 -0.34 -0.92
CA CYS A 66 14.91 -0.48 -1.05
C CYS A 66 15.64 0.86 -0.89
N VAL A 67 16.93 0.78 -0.59
CA VAL A 67 17.89 1.89 -0.62
C VAL A 67 19.07 1.47 -1.49
N VAL A 68 19.59 2.40 -2.28
CA VAL A 68 20.83 2.23 -3.04
C VAL A 68 21.95 2.98 -2.33
N ALA A 69 23.04 2.30 -2.06
CA ALA A 69 24.27 2.88 -1.54
C ALA A 69 25.37 2.77 -2.61
N SER A 70 25.98 3.90 -2.97
CA SER A 70 27.14 3.93 -3.85
C SER A 70 28.42 3.65 -3.04
N SER A 71 29.27 2.78 -3.57
CA SER A 71 30.57 2.43 -3.00
C SER A 71 31.65 2.44 -4.08
N ASP A 72 32.93 2.37 -3.68
CA ASP A 72 34.06 2.26 -4.61
C ASP A 72 33.97 1.02 -5.52
N SER A 73 33.20 0.01 -5.11
CA SER A 73 32.92 -1.22 -5.86
C SER A 73 31.65 -1.18 -6.72
N GLY A 74 30.92 -0.06 -6.72
CA GLY A 74 29.64 0.12 -7.43
C GLY A 74 28.45 0.31 -6.49
N GLU A 75 27.24 0.25 -7.07
CA GLU A 75 25.98 0.42 -6.35
C GLU A 75 25.53 -0.87 -5.68
N THR A 76 25.17 -0.78 -4.40
CA THR A 76 24.65 -1.89 -3.61
C THR A 76 23.24 -1.57 -3.15
N VAL A 77 22.32 -2.51 -3.35
CA VAL A 77 20.93 -2.41 -2.90
C VAL A 77 20.80 -3.02 -1.52
N THR A 78 20.06 -2.38 -0.62
CA THR A 78 19.64 -2.95 0.66
C THR A 78 18.14 -2.80 0.87
N ILE A 79 17.53 -3.75 1.56
CA ILE A 79 16.11 -3.67 1.94
C ILE A 79 15.96 -2.75 3.14
N ARG A 80 14.96 -1.85 3.08
CA ARG A 80 14.61 -0.96 4.19
C ARG A 80 14.13 -1.78 5.39
N GLN A 81 14.39 -1.28 6.59
CA GLN A 81 13.77 -1.87 7.78
C GLN A 81 12.28 -1.54 7.77
N ASN A 82 11.43 -2.43 8.30
CA ASN A 82 9.97 -2.26 8.28
C ASN A 82 9.50 -0.91 8.83
N LYS A 83 10.19 -0.37 9.86
CA LYS A 83 9.87 0.94 10.45
C LYS A 83 10.16 2.13 9.54
N ASP A 84 11.01 1.94 8.54
CA ASP A 84 11.43 2.97 7.58
C ASP A 84 10.64 2.87 6.26
N VAL A 85 9.75 1.88 6.15
CA VAL A 85 8.81 1.72 5.02
C VAL A 85 7.54 2.49 5.35
N PRO A 86 7.10 3.44 4.50
CA PRO A 86 5.88 4.19 4.75
C PRO A 86 4.64 3.28 4.81
N SER A 87 3.70 3.63 5.68
CA SER A 87 2.37 2.99 5.74
C SER A 87 1.57 3.16 4.44
N SER A 88 1.86 4.19 3.65
CA SER A 88 1.32 4.43 2.31
C SER A 88 2.03 3.65 1.19
N SER A 89 3.00 2.81 1.52
CA SER A 89 3.74 2.02 0.53
C SER A 89 2.82 1.08 -0.25
N LEU A 90 3.21 0.80 -1.49
CA LEU A 90 2.49 -0.04 -2.42
C LEU A 90 2.23 -1.44 -1.82
N GLN A 91 0.96 -1.75 -1.55
CA GLN A 91 0.56 -3.05 -1.01
C GLN A 91 0.20 -4.06 -2.10
N SER A 92 -0.33 -3.59 -3.22
CA SER A 92 -0.77 -4.42 -4.35
C SER A 92 -0.54 -3.67 -5.66
N PRO A 93 0.06 -4.30 -6.69
CA PRO A 93 0.19 -3.68 -7.99
C PRO A 93 -1.15 -3.53 -8.73
N SER A 94 -2.17 -4.32 -8.37
CA SER A 94 -3.52 -4.23 -8.95
C SER A 94 -4.36 -3.12 -8.33
N ASP A 95 -3.94 -2.61 -7.18
CA ASP A 95 -4.66 -1.61 -6.39
C ASP A 95 -3.65 -0.71 -5.65
N PRO A 96 -3.05 0.26 -6.36
CA PRO A 96 -1.94 1.04 -5.84
C PRO A 96 -2.32 2.07 -4.77
N ASP A 97 -3.62 2.29 -4.56
CA ASP A 97 -4.17 3.25 -3.60
C ASP A 97 -4.46 2.59 -2.24
N ALA A 98 -4.47 1.25 -2.19
CA ALA A 98 -4.56 0.50 -0.94
C ALA A 98 -3.34 0.74 -0.04
N GLY A 99 -3.59 1.23 1.18
CA GLY A 99 -2.56 1.49 2.18
C GLY A 99 -2.36 0.34 3.17
N TYR A 100 -1.51 0.57 4.17
CA TYR A 100 -1.30 -0.33 5.29
C TYR A 100 -1.36 0.40 6.63
N SER A 101 -2.08 -0.16 7.59
CA SER A 101 -2.03 0.23 8.99
C SER A 101 -1.69 -0.98 9.85
N GLY A 102 -0.86 -0.76 10.87
CA GLY A 102 -0.52 -1.79 11.85
C GLY A 102 -1.74 -2.30 12.64
N HIS A 103 -2.80 -1.50 12.74
CA HIS A 103 -4.03 -1.85 13.44
C HIS A 103 -5.12 -2.37 12.51
N LYS A 104 -5.24 -1.81 11.30
CA LYS A 104 -6.33 -2.10 10.35
C LYS A 104 -5.94 -3.12 9.27
N GLY A 105 -4.65 -3.38 9.09
CA GLY A 105 -4.13 -4.22 8.03
C GLY A 105 -3.98 -3.48 6.70
N LYS A 106 -4.03 -4.23 5.59
CA LYS A 106 -3.88 -3.70 4.24
C LYS A 106 -5.24 -3.40 3.62
N GLY A 107 -5.32 -2.34 2.82
CA GLY A 107 -6.54 -2.00 2.07
C GLY A 107 -7.02 -0.59 2.37
N TYR A 108 -8.30 -0.51 2.70
CA TYR A 108 -9.02 0.74 2.94
C TYR A 108 -9.70 0.72 4.31
N GLN A 109 -9.98 1.90 4.80
CA GLN A 109 -10.93 2.12 5.88
C GLN A 109 -12.13 2.90 5.36
N MET A 110 -13.25 2.81 6.08
CA MET A 110 -14.42 3.64 5.79
C MET A 110 -14.99 4.24 7.06
N GLN A 111 -15.47 5.46 6.94
CA GLN A 111 -16.24 6.16 7.95
C GLN A 111 -17.68 6.25 7.46
N VAL A 112 -18.61 5.78 8.28
CA VAL A 112 -20.04 5.72 7.92
C VAL A 112 -20.83 6.46 8.98
N MET A 113 -21.73 7.34 8.53
CA MET A 113 -22.76 7.93 9.38
C MET A 113 -24.12 7.43 8.89
N GLU A 114 -24.95 6.96 9.81
CA GLU A 114 -26.31 6.52 9.53
C GLU A 114 -27.31 7.16 10.49
N THR A 115 -28.56 7.29 10.03
CA THR A 115 -29.66 7.59 10.95
C THR A 115 -29.99 6.37 11.78
N TYR A 116 -30.49 6.58 13.00
CA TYR A 116 -30.95 5.50 13.87
C TYR A 116 -32.34 5.83 14.44
N SER A 117 -33.29 4.90 14.33
CA SER A 117 -34.61 4.99 14.96
C SER A 117 -34.72 4.05 16.16
N PRO A 118 -34.79 4.55 17.42
CA PRO A 118 -34.86 3.69 18.62
C PRO A 118 -36.04 2.71 18.62
N ASP A 119 -37.18 3.13 18.07
CA ASP A 119 -38.41 2.34 17.97
C ASP A 119 -38.49 1.51 16.68
N LYS A 120 -37.48 1.60 15.79
CA LYS A 120 -37.45 0.96 14.47
C LYS A 120 -38.65 1.31 13.56
N SER A 121 -39.27 2.47 13.78
CA SER A 121 -40.40 2.94 12.96
C SER A 121 -39.98 3.40 11.56
N GLN A 122 -38.70 3.70 11.36
CA GLN A 122 -38.10 4.12 10.09
C GLN A 122 -36.85 3.26 9.79
N PRO A 123 -36.50 3.08 8.50
CA PRO A 123 -35.24 2.45 8.13
C PRO A 123 -34.05 3.34 8.50
N ASP A 124 -32.94 2.71 8.85
CA ASP A 124 -31.66 3.38 9.04
C ASP A 124 -31.08 3.72 7.65
N LEU A 125 -30.73 4.99 7.45
CA LEU A 125 -30.24 5.52 6.17
C LEU A 125 -28.81 5.99 6.32
N ILE A 126 -27.95 5.55 5.42
CA ILE A 126 -26.57 6.05 5.35
C ILE A 126 -26.62 7.50 4.86
N THR A 127 -26.15 8.42 5.69
CA THR A 127 -26.10 9.85 5.41
C THR A 127 -24.70 10.31 5.02
N HIS A 128 -23.63 9.59 5.38
CA HIS A 128 -22.27 9.91 4.97
C HIS A 128 -21.44 8.64 4.80
N ILE A 129 -20.59 8.64 3.77
CA ILE A 129 -19.55 7.64 3.55
C ILE A 129 -18.27 8.41 3.18
N ASN A 130 -17.17 8.10 3.86
CA ASN A 130 -15.83 8.46 3.42
C ASN A 130 -14.98 7.18 3.35
N VAL A 131 -14.34 6.92 2.21
CA VAL A 131 -13.47 5.76 2.01
C VAL A 131 -12.07 6.25 1.76
N GLU A 132 -11.12 5.76 2.54
CA GLU A 132 -9.74 6.22 2.52
C GLU A 132 -8.78 5.03 2.63
N ALA A 133 -7.54 5.22 2.21
CA ALA A 133 -6.52 4.19 2.38
C ALA A 133 -6.34 3.83 3.86
N ALA A 134 -6.06 2.57 4.17
CA ALA A 134 -6.01 2.09 5.56
C ALA A 134 -4.99 2.81 6.45
N HIS A 135 -3.98 3.48 5.87
CA HIS A 135 -2.97 4.22 6.60
C HIS A 135 -3.45 5.59 7.10
N GLU A 136 -4.60 6.07 6.61
CA GLU A 136 -5.14 7.36 7.02
C GLU A 136 -5.65 7.32 8.47
N SER A 137 -5.56 8.47 9.13
CA SER A 137 -6.06 8.64 10.49
C SER A 137 -7.53 9.04 10.47
N ASP A 138 -8.34 8.33 11.24
CA ASP A 138 -9.77 8.60 11.45
C ASP A 138 -10.06 9.42 12.71
N ALA A 139 -9.04 9.86 13.45
CA ALA A 139 -9.19 10.62 14.69
C ALA A 139 -9.98 11.94 14.52
N HIS A 140 -10.05 12.45 13.28
CA HIS A 140 -10.76 13.68 12.94
C HIS A 140 -11.90 13.45 11.94
N ALA A 141 -12.37 12.21 11.77
CA ALA A 141 -13.40 11.86 10.80
C ALA A 141 -14.78 12.50 11.08
N LEU A 142 -15.07 12.82 12.34
CA LEU A 142 -16.38 13.30 12.76
C LEU A 142 -16.78 14.65 12.15
N LEU A 143 -15.89 15.66 12.21
CA LEU A 143 -16.23 17.00 11.73
C LEU A 143 -16.47 17.04 10.21
N PRO A 144 -15.63 16.41 9.35
CA PRO A 144 -15.92 16.29 7.93
C PRO A 144 -17.25 15.59 7.62
N ALA A 145 -17.65 14.60 8.41
CA ALA A 145 -18.94 13.91 8.23
C ALA A 145 -20.14 14.85 8.49
N ILE A 146 -20.05 15.67 9.55
CA ILE A 146 -21.07 16.68 9.90
C ILE A 146 -21.15 17.75 8.80
N ASP A 147 -20.01 18.28 8.36
CA ASP A 147 -19.96 19.31 7.31
C ASP A 147 -20.52 18.78 5.98
N SER A 148 -20.16 17.54 5.62
CA SER A 148 -20.68 16.85 4.44
C SER A 148 -22.20 16.67 4.48
N ALA A 149 -22.76 16.32 5.64
CA ALA A 149 -24.20 16.17 5.81
C ALA A 149 -24.91 17.53 5.81
N ALA A 150 -24.33 18.55 6.44
CA ALA A 150 -24.85 19.91 6.45
C ALA A 150 -24.95 20.50 5.04
N ALA A 151 -23.93 20.30 4.20
CA ALA A 151 -23.93 20.75 2.81
C ALA A 151 -25.06 20.13 1.95
N ARG A 152 -25.65 19.03 2.42
CA ARG A 152 -26.78 18.33 1.77
C ARG A 152 -28.09 18.48 2.53
N GLU A 153 -28.15 19.37 3.51
CA GLU A 153 -29.33 19.59 4.36
C GLU A 153 -29.76 18.35 5.16
N LEU A 154 -28.77 17.52 5.56
CA LEU A 154 -28.95 16.27 6.31
C LEU A 154 -28.25 16.31 7.68
N SER A 155 -28.05 17.51 8.24
CA SER A 155 -27.40 17.66 9.54
C SER A 155 -28.16 16.87 10.63
N PRO A 156 -27.46 16.05 11.43
CA PRO A 156 -28.09 15.37 12.55
C PRO A 156 -28.42 16.36 13.66
N THR A 157 -29.53 16.13 14.36
CA THR A 157 -29.86 16.87 15.59
C THR A 157 -28.99 16.40 16.77
N GLU A 158 -28.74 15.10 16.83
CA GLU A 158 -27.89 14.43 17.80
C GLU A 158 -27.08 13.37 17.06
N LEU A 159 -25.81 13.20 17.43
CA LEU A 159 -24.92 12.23 16.82
C LEU A 159 -24.24 11.43 17.92
N LEU A 160 -24.32 10.11 17.82
CA LEU A 160 -23.57 9.18 18.65
C LEU A 160 -22.32 8.74 17.88
N ALA A 161 -21.17 8.83 18.54
CA ALA A 161 -19.90 8.38 18.00
C ALA A 161 -19.17 7.55 19.06
N ASP A 162 -18.32 6.64 18.61
CA ASP A 162 -17.42 5.93 19.52
C ASP A 162 -16.50 6.93 20.22
N SER A 163 -16.30 6.73 21.52
CA SER A 163 -15.36 7.54 22.30
C SER A 163 -13.92 7.24 21.87
N LEU A 164 -13.12 8.30 21.71
CA LEU A 164 -11.68 8.24 21.40
C LEU A 164 -10.85 7.54 22.47
#